data_AF-A0A5K0VPK3-F1
#
_entry.id   AF-A0A5K0VPK3-F1
#
_cell.length_a   1.000
_cell.length_b   1.000
_cell.length_c   1.000
_cell.angle_alpha   90.00
_cell.angle_beta   90.00
_cell.angle_gamma   90.00
#
_symmetry.space_group_name_H-M   'P 1'
#
loop_
_entity.id
_entity.type
_entity.pdbx_description
1 polymer ?
#
loop_
_entity_poly.entity_id
_entity_poly.type
_entity_poly.pdbx_seq_one_letter_code
_entity_poly.pdbx_strand_id
1 'polypeptide(L)' 'YYSYLYAKCFAATIWQKVFNDEPLSLSAGSILRTKFLQYGGSRDPSEMLNDFLGNGIMRNTNGGSVPNVCSLRKELN' A
#
# COMPACT_ATOMS: atom_id res chain seq x y z
N TYR A 1 -7.59 -2.66 16.50
CA TYR A 1 -7.99 -1.25 16.36
C TYR A 1 -6.98 -0.47 15.50
N TYR A 2 -5.66 -0.50 15.79
CA TYR A 2 -4.64 0.18 14.97
C TYR A 2 -4.52 -0.34 13.53
N SER A 3 -4.91 -1.60 13.28
CA SER A 3 -4.91 -2.23 11.95
C SER A 3 -5.70 -1.43 10.90
N TYR A 4 -6.78 -0.77 11.29
CA TYR A 4 -7.56 0.09 10.39
C TYR A 4 -6.79 1.34 9.97
N LEU A 5 -6.02 1.95 10.87
CA LEU A 5 -5.16 3.09 10.53
C LEU A 5 -4.05 2.66 9.56
N TYR A 6 -3.46 1.48 9.79
CA TYR A 6 -2.47 0.91 8.87
C TYR A 6 -3.07 0.66 7.49
N ALA A 7 -4.23 -0.02 7.44
CA ALA A 7 -4.94 -0.26 6.20
C ALA A 7 -5.25 1.05 5.46
N LYS A 8 -5.68 2.10 6.18
CA LYS A 8 -5.95 3.41 5.59
C LYS A 8 -4.68 4.07 5.02
N CYS A 9 -3.55 3.98 5.72
CA CYS A 9 -2.26 4.50 5.21
C CYS A 9 -1.87 3.82 3.90
N PHE A 10 -1.98 2.49 3.84
CA PHE A 10 -1.65 1.74 2.63
C PHE A 10 -2.64 2.03 1.50
N ALA A 11 -3.94 2.07 1.78
CA ALA A 11 -4.96 2.40 0.80
C ALA A 11 -4.74 3.78 0.17
N ALA A 12 -4.49 4.81 1.00
CA ALA A 12 -4.19 6.16 0.52
C ALA A 12 -2.93 6.20 -0.37
N THR A 13 -1.91 5.41 0.00
CA THR A 13 -0.66 5.32 -0.76
C THR A 13 -0.86 4.62 -2.09
N ILE A 14 -1.59 3.50 -2.11
CA ILE A 14 -1.95 2.76 -3.33
C ILE A 14 -2.73 3.67 -4.26
N TRP A 15 -3.75 4.36 -3.74
CA TRP A 15 -4.56 5.30 -4.50
C TRP A 15 -3.69 6.36 -5.15
N GLN A 16 -2.89 7.09 -4.36
CA GLN A 16 -2.07 8.19 -4.88
C GLN A 16 -1.01 7.74 -5.89
N LYS A 17 -0.38 6.57 -5.69
CA LYS A 17 0.71 6.12 -6.55
C LYS A 17 0.25 5.38 -7.81
N VAL A 18 -0.91 4.75 -7.76
CA VAL A 18 -1.31 3.75 -8.78
C VAL A 18 -2.59 4.17 -9.52
N PHE A 19 -3.55 4.80 -8.85
CA PHE A 19 -4.88 5.06 -9.40
C PHE A 19 -5.23 6.55 -9.53
N ASN A 20 -4.40 7.46 -9.01
CA ASN A 20 -4.70 8.89 -9.00
C ASN A 20 -4.91 9.48 -10.41
N ASP A 21 -4.10 9.04 -11.37
CA ASP A 21 -4.12 9.59 -12.73
C ASP A 21 -5.18 8.89 -13.60
N GLU A 22 -5.35 7.57 -13.44
CA GLU A 22 -6.36 6.78 -14.15
C GLU A 22 -7.08 5.81 -13.18
N PRO A 23 -8.18 6.26 -12.54
CA PRO A 23 -8.84 5.50 -11.46
C PRO A 23 -9.38 4.12 -11.84
N LEU A 24 -9.74 3.94 -13.11
CA LEU A 24 -10.33 2.71 -13.64
C LEU A 24 -9.40 1.98 -14.62
N SER A 25 -8.09 2.19 -14.51
CA SER A 25 -7.11 1.54 -15.36
C SER A 25 -7.13 0.02 -15.19
N LEU A 26 -7.47 -0.69 -16.28
CA LEU A 26 -7.44 -2.16 -16.31
C LEU A 26 -6.03 -2.71 -16.03
N SER A 27 -5.02 -2.03 -16.56
CA SER A 27 -3.62 -2.40 -16.36
C SER A 27 -3.22 -2.29 -14.89
N ALA A 28 -3.52 -1.15 -14.25
CA ALA A 28 -3.23 -0.94 -12.83
C ALA A 28 -3.97 -1.93 -11.93
N GLY A 29 -5.24 -2.21 -12.22
CA GLY A 29 -6.04 -3.21 -11.50
C GLY A 29 -5.46 -4.63 -11.66
N SER A 30 -4.98 -4.98 -12.85
CA SER A 30 -4.34 -6.27 -13.12
C SER A 30 -3.03 -6.43 -12.34
N ILE A 31 -2.22 -5.37 -12.26
CA ILE A 31 -0.98 -5.36 -11.47
C ILE A 31 -1.31 -5.49 -9.98
N LEU A 32 -2.28 -4.72 -9.46
CA LEU A 32 -2.73 -4.82 -8.06
C LEU A 32 -3.16 -6.25 -7.70
N ARG A 33 -3.95 -6.90 -8.58
CA ARG A 33 -4.39 -8.28 -8.35
C ARG A 33 -3.21 -9.25 -8.32
N THR A 34 -2.34 -9.19 -9.33
CA THR A 34 -1.30 -10.20 -9.54
C THR A 34 -0.08 -10.03 -8.63
N LYS A 35 0.23 -8.81 -8.21
CA LYS A 35 1.34 -8.52 -7.30
C LYS A 35 0.97 -8.51 -5.83
N PHE A 36 -0.29 -8.23 -5.49
CA PHE A 36 -0.69 -8.04 -4.10
C PHE A 36 -1.85 -8.95 -3.68
N LEU A 37 -3.03 -8.82 -4.30
CA LEU A 37 -4.24 -9.44 -3.76
C LEU A 37 -4.29 -10.96 -3.91
N GLN A 38 -3.74 -11.54 -4.98
CA GLN A 38 -3.88 -12.97 -5.28
C GLN A 38 -3.21 -13.90 -4.26
N TYR A 39 -2.22 -13.39 -3.53
CA TYR A 39 -1.43 -14.20 -2.59
C TYR A 39 -2.13 -14.35 -1.23
N GLY A 40 -3.07 -13.47 -0.88
CA GLY A 40 -3.70 -13.46 0.43
C GLY A 40 -2.66 -13.43 1.56
N GLY A 41 -2.75 -14.38 2.51
CA GLY A 41 -1.82 -14.51 3.63
C GLY A 41 -0.62 -15.44 3.37
N SER A 42 -0.40 -15.90 2.12
CA SER A 42 0.65 -16.89 1.81
C SER A 42 2.05 -16.30 1.64
N ARG A 43 2.20 -14.97 1.63
CA ARG A 43 3.47 -14.25 1.48
C ARG A 43 3.61 -13.16 2.53
N ASP A 44 4.86 -12.75 2.78
CA ASP A 44 5.14 -11.64 3.70
C ASP A 44 4.52 -10.33 3.17
N PRO A 45 3.72 -9.62 3.98
CA PRO A 45 3.03 -8.42 3.53
C PRO A 45 3.99 -7.28 3.20
N SER A 46 5.15 -7.20 3.86
CA SER A 46 6.14 -6.15 3.60
C SER A 46 6.81 -6.36 2.25
N GLU A 47 7.15 -7.61 1.92
CA GLU A 47 7.68 -7.98 0.61
C GLU A 47 6.68 -7.70 -0.52
N MET A 48 5.42 -8.10 -0.34
CA MET A 48 4.37 -7.82 -1.34
C MET A 48 4.14 -6.31 -1.56
N LEU A 49 4.15 -5.52 -0.49
CA LEU A 49 4.01 -4.07 -0.59
C LEU A 49 5.21 -3.43 -1.30
N ASN A 50 6.43 -3.89 -1.03
CA ASN A 50 7.62 -3.37 -1.71
C ASN A 50 7.65 -3.78 -3.19
N ASP A 51 7.24 -5.00 -3.56
CA ASP A 51 7.15 -5.42 -4.97
C ASP A 51 6.08 -4.64 -5.74
N PHE A 52 4.97 -4.26 -5.08
CA PHE A 52 3.89 -3.53 -5.72
C PHE A 52 4.13 -2.01 -5.79
N LEU A 53 4.62 -1.38 -4.72
CA LEU A 53 4.67 0.08 -4.57
C LEU A 53 6.10 0.66 -4.51
N GLY A 54 7.11 -0.20 -4.56
CA GLY A 54 8.52 0.13 -4.41
C GLY A 54 8.95 0.32 -2.95
N ASN A 55 10.22 0.65 -2.75
CA ASN A 55 10.80 0.84 -1.42
C ASN A 55 10.27 2.11 -0.72
N GLY A 56 10.29 2.11 0.61
CA GLY A 56 9.98 3.30 1.43
C GLY A 56 8.50 3.43 1.85
N ILE A 57 7.70 2.39 1.63
CA ILE A 57 6.30 2.33 2.10
C ILE A 57 6.23 2.04 3.60
N MET A 58 7.16 1.25 4.12
CA MET A 58 7.26 0.92 5.53
C MET A 58 8.65 1.24 6.04
N ARG A 59 8.71 1.82 7.25
CA ARG A 59 9.94 2.02 8.01
C ARG A 59 9.95 1.05 9.18
N ASN A 60 10.99 0.24 9.28
CA ASN A 60 11.21 -0.59 10.47
C ASN A 60 11.82 0.26 11.60
N THR A 61 11.24 0.14 12.80
CA THR A 61 11.68 0.80 14.03
C THR A 61 11.73 -0.24 15.14
N ASN A 62 12.92 -0.57 15.66
CA ASN A 62 13.20 -1.44 16.82
C ASN A 62 12.03 -2.32 17.32
N GLY A 63 11.57 -3.27 16.49
CA GLY A 63 10.52 -4.24 16.83
C GLY A 63 9.13 -4.02 16.21
N GLY A 64 8.92 -2.93 15.46
CA GLY A 64 7.66 -2.65 14.76
C GLY A 64 7.88 -2.01 13.40
N SER A 65 6.84 -2.01 12.56
CA SER A 65 6.87 -1.41 11.24
C SER A 65 5.86 -0.27 11.18
N VAL A 66 6.29 0.91 10.71
CA VAL A 66 5.46 2.10 10.60
C VAL A 66 5.21 2.41 9.12
N PRO A 67 3.95 2.53 8.67
CA PRO A 67 3.64 2.87 7.29
C PRO A 67 3.94 4.34 6.99
N ASN A 68 4.23 4.65 5.73
CA ASN A 68 4.34 6.01 5.25
C ASN A 68 2.97 6.71 5.30
N VAL A 69 2.90 7.86 5.96
CA VAL A 69 1.65 8.61 6.18
C VAL A 69 1.48 9.80 5.23
N CYS A 70 2.39 10.03 4.29
CA CYS A 70 2.38 11.23 3.43
C CYS A 70 1.12 11.30 2.56
N SER A 71 0.75 10.17 1.95
CA SER A 71 -0.47 10.10 1.12
C SER A 71 -1.73 10.24 1.95
N LEU A 72 -1.77 9.63 3.14
CA LEU A 72 -2.90 9.78 4.05
C LEU A 72 -3.08 11.24 4.51
N ARG A 73 -1.98 11.93 4.84
CA ARG A 73 -2.02 13.35 5.21
C ARG A 73 -2.60 14.21 4.09
N LYS A 74 -2.26 13.92 2.83
CA LYS A 74 -2.80 14.64 1.66
C LYS A 74 -4.29 14.39 1.45
N GLU A 75 -4.81 13.22 1.83
CA GLU A 75 -6.23 12.89 1.73
C GLU A 75 -7.07 13.56 2.82
N LEU A 76 -6.49 13.82 3.99
CA LEU A 76 -7.17 14.41 5.15
C LEU A 76 -7.16 15.95 5.17
N ASN A 77 -6.38 16.57 4.30
CA ASN A 77 -6.29 18.02 4.13
C ASN A 77 -7.18 18.47 2.97
#